data_AF-A0A9X2WYJ5-F1
#
_entry.id   AF-A0A9X2WYJ5-F1
#
_cell.length_a   1.000
_cell.length_b   1.000
_cell.length_c   1.000
_cell.angle_alpha   90.00
_cell.angle_beta   90.00
_cell.angle_gamma   90.00
#
_symmetry.space_group_name_H-M   'P 1'
#
loop_
_entity.id
_entity.type
_entity.pdbx_description
1 polymer ?
#
loop_
_entity_poly.entity_id
_entity_poly.type
_entity_poly.pdbx_seq_one_letter_code
_entity_poly.pdbx_strand_id
1 'polypeptide(L)'
;YDINRQISMPVWLMESVHEYHGSERYKKRQQLYFMKTGDTNPPAFINKDGDPFTTSSLNSLWSKLRTAIQENSNPHFKHKEHDCRATFGAYKLESLTQIKELSMMQALKMLKDEMGHKDLETTMLYLKHYEGNPEKNHIPEITMNLLEDEMLS
;
A
#
# COMPACT_ATOMS: atom_id res chain seq x y z
N TYR A 1 3.88 12.80 9.02
CA TYR A 1 2.60 12.10 9.27
C TYR A 1 2.82 11.06 10.37
N ASP A 2 3.35 11.47 11.52
CA ASP A 2 3.74 10.55 12.59
C ASP A 2 2.67 10.47 13.66
N ILE A 3 1.53 9.89 13.27
CA ILE A 3 0.48 9.51 14.21
C ILE A 3 0.63 8.01 14.42
N ASN A 4 0.94 7.61 15.66
CA ASN A 4 0.92 6.21 16.03
C ASN A 4 -0.51 5.68 15.87
N ARG A 5 -0.68 4.64 15.05
CA ARG A 5 -2.00 4.10 14.70
C ARG A 5 -1.91 2.62 14.43
N GLN A 6 -3.05 1.97 14.56
CA GLN A 6 -3.24 0.58 14.15
C GLN A 6 -4.02 0.57 12.84
N ILE A 7 -3.62 -0.32 11.93
CA ILE A 7 -4.28 -0.50 10.63
C ILE A 7 -4.55 -1.98 10.48
N SER A 8 -5.78 -2.34 10.11
CA SER A 8 -6.10 -3.73 9.80
C SER A 8 -5.38 -4.16 8.52
N MET A 9 -4.69 -5.30 8.57
CA MET A 9 -4.04 -5.90 7.40
C MET A 9 -4.80 -7.15 6.98
N PRO A 10 -5.14 -7.32 5.69
CA PRO A 10 -5.65 -8.59 5.18
C PRO A 10 -4.68 -9.74 5.46
N VAL A 11 -5.20 -10.93 5.74
CA VAL A 11 -4.39 -12.11 6.08
C VAL A 11 -3.36 -12.42 5.00
N TRP A 12 -3.78 -12.44 3.73
CA TRP A 12 -2.89 -12.71 2.60
C TRP A 12 -1.71 -11.74 2.54
N LEU A 13 -1.92 -10.45 2.84
CA LEU A 13 -0.85 -9.45 2.80
C LEU A 13 0.13 -9.68 3.95
N MET A 14 -0.38 -10.03 5.13
CA MET A 14 0.43 -10.39 6.28
C MET A 14 1.30 -11.62 5.97
N GLU A 15 0.71 -12.65 5.36
CA GLU A 15 1.42 -13.86 4.93
C GLU A 15 2.50 -13.53 3.90
N SER A 16 2.20 -12.75 2.86
CA SER A 16 3.19 -12.34 1.87
C SER A 16 4.36 -11.55 2.48
N VAL A 17 4.09 -10.66 3.44
CA VAL A 17 5.15 -9.92 4.16
C VAL A 17 5.99 -10.87 5.02
N HIS A 18 5.35 -11.83 5.68
CA HIS A 18 6.04 -12.85 6.47
C HIS A 18 6.96 -13.72 5.61
N GLU A 19 6.46 -14.23 4.47
CA GLU A 19 7.24 -15.00 3.51
C GLU A 19 8.42 -14.19 2.95
N TYR A 20 8.18 -12.92 2.63
CA TYR A 20 9.25 -12.00 2.21
C TYR A 20 10.35 -11.91 3.27
N HIS A 21 10.02 -11.78 4.56
CA HIS A 21 11.00 -11.77 5.65
C HIS A 21 11.72 -13.11 5.82
N GLY A 22 11.05 -14.23 5.51
CA GLY A 22 11.64 -15.55 5.48
C GLY A 22 12.59 -15.80 4.30
N SER A 23 12.51 -14.98 3.25
CA SER A 23 13.28 -15.18 2.01
C SER A 23 14.79 -14.95 2.18
N GLU A 24 15.59 -15.71 1.44
CA GLU A 24 17.05 -15.50 1.37
C GLU A 24 17.42 -14.09 0.87
N ARG A 25 16.56 -13.51 0.03
CA ARG A 25 16.70 -12.14 -0.45
C ARG A 25 16.64 -11.14 0.71
N TYR A 26 15.67 -11.27 1.61
CA TYR A 26 15.55 -10.36 2.75
C TYR A 26 16.68 -10.58 3.76
N LYS A 27 16.99 -11.83 4.12
CA LYS A 27 18.06 -12.15 5.08
C LYS A 27 19.42 -11.57 4.65
N LYS A 28 19.78 -11.68 3.36
CA LYS A 28 21.01 -11.05 2.83
C LYS A 28 21.01 -9.53 3.01
N ARG A 29 19.89 -8.87 2.75
CA ARG A 29 19.75 -7.41 2.91
C ARG A 29 19.74 -6.98 4.37
N GLN A 30 19.13 -7.76 5.25
CA GLN A 30 19.18 -7.56 6.70
C GLN A 30 20.62 -7.67 7.22
N GLN A 31 21.40 -8.63 6.73
CA GLN A 31 22.81 -8.74 7.08
C GLN A 31 23.61 -7.50 6.65
N LEU A 32 23.38 -7.01 5.42
CA LEU A 32 24.01 -5.77 4.94
C LEU A 32 23.60 -4.56 5.78
N TYR A 33 22.33 -4.45 6.15
CA TYR A 33 21.84 -3.40 7.05
C TYR A 33 22.60 -3.43 8.38
N PHE A 34 22.66 -4.59 9.03
CA PHE A 34 23.38 -4.75 10.29
C PHE A 34 24.86 -4.40 10.17
N MET A 35 25.54 -4.86 9.11
CA MET A 35 26.95 -4.52 8.88
C MET A 35 27.20 -3.02 8.71
N LYS A 36 26.21 -2.27 8.20
CA LYS A 36 26.29 -0.82 8.01
C LYS A 36 25.95 -0.03 9.27
N THR A 37 24.90 -0.44 9.99
CA THR A 37 24.32 0.37 11.08
C THR A 37 24.67 -0.13 12.48
N GLY A 38 25.03 -1.41 12.60
CA GLY A 38 25.11 -2.11 13.89
C GLY A 38 23.76 -2.41 14.53
N ASP A 39 22.65 -2.07 13.88
CA ASP A 39 21.30 -2.23 14.41
C ASP A 39 20.70 -3.59 13.99
N THR A 40 20.23 -4.35 14.98
CA THR A 40 19.61 -5.66 14.81
C THR A 40 18.12 -5.59 14.48
N ASN A 41 17.51 -4.41 14.52
CA ASN A 41 16.09 -4.18 14.26
C ASN A 41 15.89 -3.42 12.94
N PRO A 42 16.07 -4.07 11.78
CA PRO A 42 15.97 -3.39 10.49
C PRO A 42 14.54 -2.98 10.15
N PRO A 43 14.36 -2.04 9.20
CA PRO A 43 13.05 -1.77 8.61
C PRO A 43 12.44 -3.02 7.96
N ALA A 44 11.11 -3.06 7.92
CA ALA A 44 10.36 -4.14 7.27
C ALA A 44 10.73 -4.29 5.78
N PHE A 45 11.10 -3.21 5.09
CA PHE A 45 11.55 -3.26 3.71
C PHE A 45 12.93 -2.59 3.55
N ILE A 46 13.87 -3.36 3.02
CA ILE A 46 15.27 -2.96 2.83
C ILE A 46 15.61 -3.11 1.35
N ASN A 47 16.33 -2.14 0.80
CA ASN A 47 16.78 -2.19 -0.58
C ASN A 47 17.96 -3.18 -0.75
N LYS A 48 18.43 -3.36 -1.99
CA LYS A 48 19.54 -4.30 -2.30
C LYS A 48 20.87 -3.93 -1.63
N ASP A 49 21.03 -2.66 -1.29
CA ASP A 49 22.26 -2.11 -0.71
C ASP A 49 22.23 -2.18 0.82
N GLY A 50 21.15 -2.68 1.42
CA GLY A 50 20.99 -2.75 2.88
C GLY A 50 20.49 -1.45 3.50
N ASP A 51 19.95 -0.51 2.71
CA ASP A 51 19.41 0.76 3.22
C ASP A 51 17.86 0.76 3.20
N PRO A 52 17.20 1.56 4.06
CA PRO A 52 15.76 1.79 3.98
C PRO A 52 15.36 2.39 2.63
N PHE A 53 14.16 2.06 2.15
CA PHE A 53 13.59 2.76 0.99
C PHE A 53 13.26 4.21 1.34
N THR A 54 13.67 5.13 0.46
CA THR A 54 13.27 6.55 0.49
C THR A 54 12.05 6.78 -0.39
N THR A 55 11.33 7.89 -0.19
CA THR A 55 10.23 8.30 -1.07
C THR A 55 10.65 8.38 -2.55
N SER A 56 11.86 8.86 -2.83
CA SER A 56 12.40 8.91 -4.19
C SER A 56 12.59 7.52 -4.80
N SER A 57 13.11 6.58 -4.00
CA SER A 57 13.28 5.19 -4.45
C SER A 57 11.94 4.48 -4.69
N LEU A 58 10.93 4.75 -3.84
CA LEU A 58 9.58 4.22 -4.04
C LEU A 58 8.91 4.81 -5.29
N ASN A 59 9.03 6.11 -5.53
CA ASN A 59 8.53 6.75 -6.76
C ASN A 59 9.19 6.18 -8.02
N SER A 60 10.47 5.85 -7.92
CA SER A 60 11.22 5.22 -9.01
C SER A 60 10.75 3.79 -9.27
N LEU A 61 10.52 3.00 -8.22
CA LEU A 61 9.94 1.65 -8.32
C LEU A 61 8.52 1.70 -8.90
N TRP A 62 7.67 2.62 -8.42
CA TRP A 62 6.32 2.81 -8.95
C TRP A 62 6.33 3.17 -10.44
N SER A 63 7.26 4.03 -10.86
CA SER A 63 7.39 4.40 -12.27
C SER A 63 7.78 3.19 -13.13
N LYS A 64 8.69 2.33 -12.65
CA LYS A 64 9.04 1.08 -13.34
C LYS A 64 7.86 0.13 -13.42
N LEU A 65 7.12 -0.04 -12.32
CA LEU A 65 5.91 -0.86 -12.27
C LEU A 65 4.87 -0.33 -13.27
N ARG A 66 4.62 0.97 -13.28
CA ARG A 66 3.70 1.62 -14.22
C ARG A 66 4.10 1.33 -15.68
N THR A 67 5.38 1.50 -16.02
CA THR A 67 5.89 1.19 -17.36
C THR A 67 5.67 -0.28 -17.73
N ALA A 68 6.00 -1.21 -16.83
CA ALA A 68 5.78 -2.63 -17.06
C ALA A 68 4.29 -2.95 -17.30
N ILE A 69 3.38 -2.36 -16.52
CA ILE A 69 1.93 -2.53 -16.72
C ILE A 69 1.50 -1.95 -18.07
N GLN A 70 2.01 -0.77 -18.44
CA GLN A 70 1.70 -0.12 -19.71
C GLN A 70 2.14 -0.96 -20.92
N GLU A 71 3.30 -1.61 -20.82
CA GLU A 71 3.86 -2.42 -21.89
C GLU A 71 3.18 -3.79 -22.02
N ASN A 72 2.77 -4.41 -20.90
CA ASN A 72 2.33 -5.81 -20.89
C ASN A 72 0.82 -6.00 -20.80
N SER A 73 0.07 -5.02 -20.27
CA SER A 73 -1.35 -5.23 -19.92
C SER A 73 -2.26 -4.06 -20.24
N ASN A 74 -1.91 -2.84 -19.82
CA ASN A 74 -2.78 -1.67 -19.96
C ASN A 74 -1.98 -0.39 -20.31
N PRO A 75 -1.84 -0.06 -21.61
CA PRO A 75 -1.12 1.13 -22.09
C PRO A 75 -1.61 2.47 -21.53
N HIS A 76 -2.82 2.52 -20.98
CA HIS A 76 -3.42 3.73 -20.42
C HIS A 76 -3.28 3.84 -18.90
N PHE A 77 -2.55 2.92 -18.24
CA PHE A 77 -2.32 2.94 -16.80
C PHE A 77 -1.49 4.16 -16.38
N LYS A 78 -2.16 5.24 -15.96
CA LYS A 78 -1.56 6.54 -15.59
C LYS A 78 -1.51 6.78 -14.07
N HIS A 79 -1.81 5.75 -13.28
CA HIS A 79 -1.98 5.81 -11.85
C HIS A 79 -0.68 6.16 -11.11
N LYS A 80 -0.81 6.81 -9.97
CA LYS A 80 0.27 7.22 -9.08
C LYS A 80 0.19 6.47 -7.76
N GLU A 81 1.29 6.38 -7.02
CA GLU A 81 1.35 5.66 -5.75
C GLU A 81 0.28 6.14 -4.74
N HIS A 82 -0.02 7.44 -4.68
CA HIS A 82 -1.07 7.97 -3.80
C HIS A 82 -2.49 7.53 -4.18
N ASP A 83 -2.73 7.09 -5.42
CA ASP A 83 -4.03 6.57 -5.82
C ASP A 83 -4.33 5.24 -5.09
N CYS A 84 -3.30 4.48 -4.66
CA CYS A 84 -3.48 3.32 -3.76
C CYS A 84 -4.16 3.72 -2.44
N ARG A 85 -3.77 4.88 -1.88
CA ARG A 85 -4.33 5.38 -0.62
C ARG A 85 -5.78 5.84 -0.78
N ALA A 86 -6.11 6.49 -1.90
CA ALA A 86 -7.49 6.86 -2.22
C ALA A 86 -8.37 5.61 -2.37
N THR A 87 -7.85 4.62 -3.08
CA THR A 87 -8.57 3.38 -3.35
C THR A 87 -8.78 2.57 -2.08
N PHE A 88 -7.73 2.38 -1.27
CA PHE A 88 -7.86 1.78 0.07
C PHE A 88 -8.94 2.48 0.89
N GLY A 89 -8.96 3.82 0.88
CA GLY A 89 -9.94 4.58 1.64
C GLY A 89 -11.38 4.33 1.21
N ALA A 90 -11.63 4.22 -0.09
CA ALA A 90 -12.96 3.95 -0.63
C ALA A 90 -13.45 2.54 -0.29
N TYR A 91 -12.68 1.49 -0.61
CA TYR A 91 -13.07 0.11 -0.30
C TYR A 91 -13.23 -0.14 1.19
N LYS A 92 -12.36 0.48 2.02
CA LYS A 92 -12.49 0.40 3.48
C LYS A 92 -13.76 1.08 3.97
N LEU A 93 -14.09 2.26 3.45
CA LEU A 93 -15.35 2.94 3.82
C LEU A 93 -16.55 2.10 3.44
N GLU A 94 -16.58 1.58 2.21
CA GLU A 94 -17.64 0.70 1.72
C GLU A 94 -17.80 -0.52 2.63
N SER A 95 -16.69 -1.16 3.03
CA SER A 95 -16.74 -2.29 3.96
C SER A 95 -17.29 -1.91 5.34
N LEU A 96 -16.91 -0.73 5.85
CA LEU A 96 -17.38 -0.24 7.15
C LEU A 96 -18.87 0.13 7.13
N THR A 97 -19.41 0.62 6.02
CA THR A 97 -20.84 0.97 5.91
C THR A 97 -21.75 -0.25 5.79
N GLN A 98 -21.21 -1.42 5.44
CA GLN A 98 -21.97 -2.68 5.48
C GLN A 98 -22.20 -3.23 6.90
N ILE A 99 -21.47 -2.71 7.91
CA ILE A 99 -21.62 -3.15 9.30
C ILE A 99 -22.81 -2.41 9.92
N LYS A 100 -23.90 -3.14 10.20
CA LYS A 100 -25.19 -2.58 10.63
C LYS A 100 -25.11 -1.77 11.93
N GLU A 101 -24.18 -2.12 12.80
CA GLU A 101 -23.98 -1.51 14.11
C GLU A 101 -23.21 -0.19 14.04
N LEU A 102 -22.67 0.16 12.87
CA LEU A 102 -21.89 1.38 12.66
C LEU A 102 -22.72 2.45 11.97
N SER A 103 -22.76 3.64 12.57
CA SER A 103 -23.18 4.84 11.86
C SER A 103 -22.11 5.29 10.85
N MET A 104 -22.53 6.01 9.82
CA MET A 104 -21.62 6.61 8.83
C MET A 104 -20.52 7.47 9.47
N MET A 105 -20.85 8.22 10.53
CA MET A 105 -19.87 9.04 11.26
C MET A 105 -18.83 8.18 11.99
N GLN A 106 -19.24 7.06 12.59
CA GLN A 106 -18.30 6.10 13.20
C GLN A 106 -17.41 5.45 12.14
N ALA A 107 -17.98 5.05 10.99
CA ALA A 107 -17.22 4.50 9.86
C ALA A 107 -16.17 5.50 9.34
N LEU A 108 -16.56 6.76 9.11
CA LEU A 108 -15.63 7.81 8.69
C LEU A 108 -14.55 8.11 9.73
N LYS A 109 -14.88 8.09 11.02
CA LYS A 109 -13.90 8.27 12.09
C LYS A 109 -12.87 7.13 12.12
N MET A 110 -13.33 5.88 12.03
CA MET A 110 -12.43 4.72 11.95
C MET A 110 -11.54 4.78 10.72
N LEU A 111 -12.10 5.13 9.56
CA LEU A 111 -11.33 5.31 8.35
C LEU A 111 -10.25 6.39 8.51
N LYS A 112 -10.62 7.57 9.05
CA LYS A 112 -9.68 8.67 9.32
C LYS A 112 -8.51 8.21 10.20
N ASP A 113 -8.82 7.45 11.24
CA ASP A 113 -7.85 6.95 12.21
C ASP A 113 -6.92 5.92 11.55
N GLU A 114 -7.43 4.97 10.76
CA GLU A 114 -6.60 4.00 10.00
C GLU A 114 -5.77 4.65 8.89
N MET A 115 -6.32 5.65 8.19
CA MET A 115 -5.58 6.44 7.20
C MET A 115 -4.57 7.39 7.85
N GLY A 116 -4.60 7.58 9.17
CA GLY A 116 -3.67 8.47 9.89
C GLY A 116 -3.83 9.94 9.53
N HIS A 117 -5.04 10.37 9.22
CA HIS A 117 -5.35 11.77 8.94
C HIS A 117 -5.65 12.52 10.24
N LYS A 118 -5.21 13.79 10.33
CA LYS A 118 -5.46 14.63 11.52
C LYS A 118 -6.93 15.04 11.61
N ASP A 119 -7.53 15.31 10.47
CA ASP A 119 -8.89 15.79 10.32
C ASP A 119 -9.68 14.92 9.32
N LEU A 120 -11.00 14.98 9.45
CA LEU A 120 -11.93 14.29 8.55
C LEU A 120 -11.91 14.90 7.15
N GLU A 121 -11.61 16.20 7.02
CA GLU A 121 -11.57 16.90 5.73
C GLU A 121 -10.55 16.27 4.77
N THR A 122 -9.37 15.93 5.28
CA THR A 122 -8.35 15.20 4.52
C THR A 122 -8.87 13.85 4.04
N THR A 123 -9.61 13.13 4.88
CA THR A 123 -10.24 11.84 4.52
C THR A 123 -11.28 12.03 3.42
N MET A 124 -12.14 13.05 3.54
CA MET A 124 -13.14 13.40 2.53
C MET A 124 -12.51 13.80 1.19
N LEU A 125 -11.34 14.46 1.20
CA LEU A 125 -10.61 14.79 -0.03
C LEU A 125 -10.19 13.53 -0.80
N TYR A 126 -9.70 12.50 -0.09
CA TYR A 126 -9.35 11.21 -0.73
C TYR A 126 -10.57 10.49 -1.29
N LEU A 127 -11.70 10.50 -0.57
CA LEU A 127 -12.96 9.92 -1.05
C LEU A 127 -13.51 10.66 -2.27
N LYS A 128 -13.45 12.00 -2.26
CA LYS A 128 -13.83 12.81 -3.42
C LYS A 128 -12.92 12.58 -4.62
N HIS A 129 -11.61 12.38 -4.39
CA HIS A 129 -10.66 12.05 -5.46
C HIS A 129 -11.00 10.69 -6.10
N TYR A 130 -11.43 9.71 -5.30
CA TYR A 130 -11.94 8.42 -5.79
C TYR A 130 -13.23 8.59 -6.60
N GLU A 131 -14.25 9.27 -6.08
CA GLU A 131 -15.51 9.49 -6.82
C GLU A 131 -15.32 10.26 -8.13
N GLY A 132 -14.41 11.23 -8.16
CA GLY A 132 -14.15 12.06 -9.33
C GLY A 132 -13.26 11.42 -10.41
N ASN A 133 -12.69 10.23 -10.18
CA ASN A 133 -11.77 9.59 -11.11
C ASN A 133 -12.07 8.08 -11.27
N PRO A 134 -13.21 7.67 -11.85
CA PRO A 134 -13.60 6.26 -11.97
C PRO A 134 -12.55 5.36 -12.64
N GLU A 135 -11.80 5.88 -13.62
CA GLU A 135 -10.69 5.13 -14.26
C GLU A 135 -9.51 4.83 -13.32
N LYS A 136 -9.35 5.63 -12.25
CA LYS A 136 -8.27 5.49 -11.26
C LYS A 136 -8.61 4.55 -10.11
N ASN A 137 -9.86 4.12 -10.01
CA ASN A 137 -10.39 3.39 -8.87
C ASN A 137 -10.07 1.89 -8.91
N HIS A 138 -9.55 1.39 -10.03
CA HIS A 138 -9.30 -0.03 -10.24
C HIS A 138 -7.87 -0.50 -9.93
N ILE A 139 -7.14 0.22 -9.06
CA ILE A 139 -5.77 -0.20 -8.70
C ILE A 139 -5.75 -1.60 -8.05
N PRO A 140 -6.61 -1.92 -7.07
CA PRO A 140 -6.59 -3.23 -6.43
C PRO A 140 -6.86 -4.36 -7.41
N GLU A 141 -7.84 -4.25 -8.31
CA GLU A 141 -8.12 -5.30 -9.30
C GLU A 141 -6.96 -5.48 -10.27
N ILE A 142 -6.38 -4.38 -10.77
CA ILE A 142 -5.23 -4.45 -11.68
C ILE A 142 -4.02 -5.06 -10.96
N THR A 143 -3.76 -4.68 -9.71
CA THR A 143 -2.59 -5.17 -8.97
C THR A 143 -2.77 -6.61 -8.49
N MET A 144 -3.98 -7.02 -8.07
CA MET A 144 -4.26 -8.40 -7.70
C MET A 144 -4.15 -9.34 -8.90
N ASN A 145 -4.72 -8.99 -10.04
CA ASN A 145 -4.61 -9.82 -11.24
C ASN A 145 -3.15 -10.07 -11.63
N LEU A 146 -2.28 -9.04 -11.52
CA LEU A 146 -0.85 -9.19 -11.79
C LEU A 146 -0.14 -10.12 -10.79
N LEU A 147 -0.56 -10.11 -9.52
CA LEU A 147 0.01 -11.01 -8.50
C LEU A 147 -0.49 -12.44 -8.67
N GLU A 148 -1.76 -12.63 -9.03
CA GLU A 148 -2.36 -13.94 -9.30
C GLU A 148 -1.73 -14.61 -10.52
N ASP A 149 -1.47 -13.86 -11.59
CA ASP A 149 -0.76 -14.34 -12.78
C ASP A 149 0.69 -14.77 -12.46
N GLU A 150 1.37 -14.10 -11.53
CA GLU A 150 2.73 -14.45 -11.08
C GLU A 150 2.74 -15.69 -10.16
N MET A 151 1.65 -15.97 -9.45
CA MET A 151 1.50 -17.18 -8.63
C MET A 151 1.11 -18.43 -9.43
N LEU A 152 0.59 -18.26 -10.65
CA LEU A 152 0.18 -19.33 -11.56
C LEU A 152 1.24 -19.69 -12.61
N SER A 153 2.36 -18.96 -12.68
CA SER A 153 3.51 -19.21 -13.56
C SER A 153 4.66 -19.93 -12.86
#